data_AF-A0AAV9C450-F1
#
_entry.id   AF-A0AAV9C450-F1
#
_cell.length_a   1.000
_cell.length_b   1.000
_cell.length_c   1.000
_cell.angle_alpha   90.00
_cell.angle_beta   90.00
_cell.angle_gamma   90.00
#
_symmetry.space_group_name_H-M   'P 1'
#
loop_
_entity.id
_entity.type
_entity.pdbx_description
1 polymer ?
#
loop_
_entity_poly.entity_id
_entity_poly.type
_entity_poly.pdbx_seq_one_letter_code
_entity_poly.pdbx_strand_id
1 'polypeptide(L)'
;MGYPPTGPPPPMGYPQSAPPSTLPVGCVAVVGQQYCAPYPVDLTVRKKALSLSEGDFEVTDVNGVLLLKVRGKVFSIRDRRVLVDGAGNPIVTMRRKVPSLSLARSVFLCCD
;
A
#
# COMPACT_ATOMS: atom_id res chain seq x y z
N MET A 1 -45.68 4.66 38.32
CA MET A 1 -44.22 4.55 38.13
C MET A 1 -43.92 3.16 37.61
N GLY A 2 -44.00 2.95 36.29
CA GLY A 2 -43.72 1.66 35.65
C GLY A 2 -42.25 1.58 35.27
N TYR A 3 -41.55 0.53 35.68
CA TYR A 3 -40.18 0.27 35.25
C TYR A 3 -40.14 -0.03 33.75
N PRO A 4 -39.11 0.42 33.00
CA PRO A 4 -38.96 0.05 31.60
C PRO A 4 -38.60 -1.45 31.48
N PRO A 5 -39.03 -2.13 30.41
CA PRO A 5 -38.68 -3.53 30.18
C PRO A 5 -37.18 -3.65 29.88
N THR A 6 -36.44 -4.34 30.76
CA THR A 6 -35.06 -4.77 30.52
C THR A 6 -35.07 -5.99 29.61
N GLY A 7 -35.31 -5.77 28.31
CA GLY A 7 -35.02 -6.75 27.28
C GLY A 7 -33.51 -6.84 27.02
N PRO A 8 -32.98 -8.01 26.64
CA PRO A 8 -31.60 -8.10 26.15
C PRO A 8 -31.42 -7.20 24.93
N PRO A 9 -30.23 -6.58 24.75
CA PRO A 9 -29.96 -5.77 23.56
C PRO A 9 -30.15 -6.63 22.30
N PRO A 10 -30.70 -6.07 21.20
CA PRO A 10 -30.72 -6.78 19.93
C PRO A 10 -29.29 -7.17 19.55
N PRO A 11 -29.06 -8.33 18.93
CA PRO A 11 -27.74 -8.67 18.44
C PRO A 11 -27.30 -7.56 17.48
N MET A 12 -26.30 -6.77 17.89
CA MET A 12 -25.59 -5.86 16.98
C MET A 12 -25.13 -6.72 15.82
N GLY A 13 -25.74 -6.51 14.65
CA GLY A 13 -25.35 -7.19 13.44
C GLY A 13 -23.85 -6.98 13.26
N TYR A 14 -23.08 -8.05 13.44
CA TYR A 14 -21.68 -8.07 13.07
C TYR A 14 -21.60 -7.62 11.61
N PRO A 15 -20.67 -6.73 11.23
CA PRO A 15 -20.44 -6.46 9.83
C PRO A 15 -20.22 -7.80 9.13
N GLN A 16 -21.10 -8.05 8.17
CA GLN A 16 -21.22 -9.25 7.38
C GLN A 16 -19.83 -9.66 6.88
N SER A 17 -19.46 -10.92 7.10
CA SER A 17 -18.18 -11.49 6.64
C SER A 17 -17.94 -11.09 5.19
N ALA A 18 -16.87 -10.31 4.98
CA ALA A 18 -16.47 -9.84 3.67
C ALA A 18 -16.42 -11.04 2.69
N PRO A 19 -16.90 -10.87 1.44
CA PRO A 19 -16.78 -11.92 0.44
C PRO A 19 -15.31 -12.34 0.29
N PRO A 20 -15.03 -13.61 -0.02
CA PRO A 20 -13.66 -14.07 -0.24
C PRO A 20 -13.01 -13.18 -1.29
N SER A 21 -11.84 -12.63 -0.96
CA SER A 21 -11.03 -11.74 -1.79
C SER A 21 -10.67 -12.43 -3.10
N THR A 22 -11.59 -12.42 -4.05
CA THR A 22 -11.42 -13.05 -5.35
C THR A 22 -10.82 -11.98 -6.23
N LEU A 23 -9.49 -12.04 -6.39
CA LEU A 23 -8.83 -11.24 -7.39
C LEU A 23 -9.52 -11.45 -8.76
N PRO A 24 -9.65 -10.40 -9.58
CA PRO A 24 -10.17 -10.56 -10.94
C PRO A 24 -9.39 -11.66 -11.67
N VAL A 25 -10.09 -12.52 -12.40
CA VAL A 25 -9.51 -13.63 -13.14
C VAL A 25 -8.44 -13.08 -14.10
N GLY A 26 -7.17 -13.38 -13.82
CA GLY A 26 -6.01 -12.85 -14.56
C GLY A 26 -5.10 -11.90 -13.77
N CYS A 27 -5.48 -11.46 -12.56
CA CYS A 27 -4.61 -10.69 -11.69
C CYS A 27 -3.66 -11.61 -10.90
N VAL A 28 -2.36 -11.50 -11.18
CA VAL A 28 -1.30 -12.17 -10.39
C VAL A 28 -0.81 -11.20 -9.32
N ALA A 29 -0.92 -11.58 -8.04
CA ALA A 29 -0.29 -10.81 -6.97
C ALA A 29 1.22 -10.99 -7.00
N VAL A 30 1.93 -9.92 -7.37
CA VAL A 30 3.39 -9.92 -7.49
C VAL A 30 4.09 -9.76 -6.13
N VAL A 31 3.45 -9.05 -5.20
CA VAL A 31 4.01 -8.72 -3.88
C VAL A 31 3.36 -9.54 -2.77
N GLY A 32 2.03 -9.66 -2.80
CA GLY A 32 1.26 -10.43 -1.83
C GLY A 32 -0.23 -10.14 -1.95
N GLN A 33 -1.07 -11.16 -1.70
CA GLN A 33 -2.53 -11.06 -1.79
C GLN A 33 -3.10 -9.99 -0.84
N GLN A 34 -2.43 -9.71 0.27
CA GLN A 34 -2.86 -8.73 1.26
C GLN A 34 -2.81 -7.28 0.77
N TYR A 35 -2.05 -7.00 -0.30
CA TYR A 35 -1.99 -5.68 -0.93
C TYR A 35 -2.94 -5.55 -2.13
N CYS A 36 -3.75 -6.58 -2.39
CA CYS A 36 -4.74 -6.59 -3.46
C CYS A 36 -6.12 -6.30 -2.90
N ALA A 37 -6.79 -5.28 -3.45
CA ALA A 37 -8.19 -5.02 -3.15
C ALA A 37 -9.10 -5.91 -4.01
N PRO A 38 -10.27 -6.35 -3.49
CA PRO A 38 -11.25 -7.12 -4.24
C PRO A 38 -12.03 -6.28 -5.26
N TYR A 39 -11.82 -4.97 -5.26
CA TYR A 39 -12.41 -4.01 -6.19
C TYR A 39 -11.34 -3.02 -6.67
N PRO A 40 -11.56 -2.32 -7.80
CA PRO A 40 -10.67 -1.26 -8.24
C PRO A 40 -10.57 -0.14 -7.20
N VAL A 41 -9.34 0.27 -6.86
CA VAL A 41 -9.07 1.37 -5.94
C VAL A 41 -8.32 2.47 -6.68
N ASP A 42 -8.85 3.68 -6.62
CA ASP A 42 -8.25 4.85 -7.23
C ASP A 42 -7.17 5.44 -6.31
N LEU A 43 -5.91 5.33 -6.74
CA LEU A 43 -4.77 5.75 -5.95
C LEU A 43 -4.22 7.09 -6.44
N THR A 44 -4.08 8.03 -5.52
CA THR A 44 -3.45 9.33 -5.76
C THR A 44 -2.02 9.33 -5.22
N VAL A 45 -1.05 9.69 -6.07
CA VAL A 45 0.36 9.84 -5.67
C VAL A 45 0.65 11.31 -5.37
N ARG A 46 1.09 11.61 -4.16
CA ARG A 46 1.44 12.97 -3.71
C ARG A 46 2.93 13.06 -3.40
N LYS A 47 3.60 14.07 -3.97
CA LYS A 47 4.99 14.40 -3.63
C LYS A 47 4.98 15.20 -2.34
N LYS A 48 5.82 14.83 -1.38
CA LYS A 48 5.97 15.62 -0.14
C LYS A 48 6.82 16.85 -0.42
N ALA A 49 6.21 18.03 -0.44
CA ALA A 49 6.85 19.30 -0.83
C ALA A 49 7.98 19.75 0.11
N LEU A 50 8.01 19.27 1.35
CA LEU A 50 8.99 19.60 2.39
C LEU A 50 9.86 18.39 2.80
N SER A 51 10.15 17.47 1.88
CA SER A 51 11.05 16.36 2.18
C SER A 51 12.50 16.73 1.90
N LEU A 52 13.39 16.51 2.88
CA LEU A 52 14.84 16.59 2.72
C LEU A 52 15.39 15.51 1.77
N SER A 53 14.64 14.41 1.57
CA SER A 53 14.94 13.38 0.58
C SER A 53 14.23 13.69 -0.74
N GLU A 54 15.02 13.81 -1.80
CA GLU A 54 14.51 13.83 -3.16
C GLU A 54 13.89 12.45 -3.48
N GLY A 55 12.56 12.40 -3.56
CA GLY A 55 11.83 11.18 -3.95
C GLY A 55 10.97 10.52 -2.87
N ASP A 56 10.59 11.25 -1.82
CA ASP A 56 9.52 10.80 -0.91
C ASP A 56 8.13 11.07 -1.49
N PHE A 57 7.31 10.01 -1.56
CA PHE A 57 5.95 10.08 -2.07
C PHE A 57 4.99 9.37 -1.13
N GLU A 58 3.76 9.84 -1.09
CA GLU A 58 2.66 9.24 -0.35
C GLU A 58 1.59 8.83 -1.35
N VAL A 59 1.13 7.59 -1.25
CA VAL A 59 0.07 7.03 -2.08
C VAL A 59 -1.17 6.92 -1.20
N THR A 60 -2.21 7.64 -1.58
CA THR A 60 -3.47 7.73 -0.83
C THR A 60 -4.62 7.26 -1.67
N ASP A 61 -5.70 6.79 -1.03
CA ASP A 61 -6.99 6.58 -1.68
C ASP A 61 -7.68 7.94 -1.97
N VAL A 62 -8.81 7.92 -2.67
CA VAL A 62 -9.68 9.10 -2.92
C VAL A 62 -10.12 9.80 -1.64
N ASN A 63 -10.23 9.05 -0.55
CA ASN A 63 -10.56 9.55 0.79
C ASN A 63 -9.38 10.23 1.50
N GLY A 64 -8.18 10.24 0.90
CA GLY A 64 -6.97 10.80 1.50
C GLY A 64 -6.31 9.90 2.56
N VAL A 65 -6.79 8.67 2.73
CA VAL A 65 -6.19 7.68 3.63
C VAL A 65 -4.85 7.22 3.06
N LEU A 66 -3.79 7.28 3.86
CA LEU A 66 -2.45 6.82 3.47
C LEU A 66 -2.42 5.30 3.38
N LEU A 67 -2.15 4.79 2.17
CA LEU A 67 -2.04 3.36 1.92
C LEU A 67 -0.59 2.92 1.85
N LEU A 68 0.24 3.68 1.14
CA LEU A 68 1.64 3.35 0.92
C LEU A 68 2.50 4.61 0.97
N LYS A 69 3.76 4.44 1.37
CA LYS A 69 4.75 5.50 1.35
C LYS A 69 6.01 5.03 0.64
N VAL A 70 6.48 5.83 -0.30
CA VAL A 70 7.80 5.66 -0.90
C VAL A 70 8.78 6.51 -0.12
N ARG A 71 9.83 5.88 0.41
CA ARG A 71 10.97 6.56 1.04
C ARG A 71 12.18 6.49 0.13
N GLY A 72 12.68 7.66 -0.28
CA GLY A 72 13.97 7.82 -0.92
C GLY A 72 15.08 7.96 0.13
N LYS A 73 16.25 7.38 -0.12
CA LYS A 73 17.41 7.60 0.76
C LYS A 73 18.17 8.85 0.30
N VAL A 74 18.31 9.85 1.18
CA VAL A 74 19.16 11.02 0.94
C VAL A 74 20.58 10.53 0.62
N PHE A 75 21.19 11.01 -0.47
CA PHE A 75 22.52 10.59 -0.94
C PHE A 75 22.68 9.11 -1.34
N SER A 76 21.65 8.46 -1.89
CA SER A 76 21.79 7.10 -2.41
C SER A 76 22.53 7.05 -3.75
N ILE A 77 23.76 6.54 -3.75
CA ILE A 77 24.61 6.33 -4.95
C ILE A 77 23.93 5.45 -6.02
N ARG A 78 22.93 4.64 -5.65
CA ARG A 78 22.23 3.69 -6.55
C ARG A 78 20.73 3.96 -6.70
N ASP A 79 20.25 5.17 -6.40
CA ASP A 79 18.83 5.53 -6.50
C ASP A 79 17.92 4.48 -5.78
N ARG A 80 18.29 4.05 -4.57
CA ARG A 80 17.49 3.09 -3.80
C ARG A 80 16.23 3.76 -3.26
N ARG A 81 15.07 3.17 -3.53
CA ARG A 81 13.77 3.57 -2.98
C ARG A 81 13.11 2.38 -2.30
N VAL A 82 12.43 2.63 -1.18
CA VAL A 82 11.71 1.58 -0.44
C VAL A 82 10.23 1.95 -0.39
N LEU A 83 9.37 1.03 -0.85
CA LEU A 83 7.94 1.11 -0.66
C LEU A 83 7.60 0.54 0.72
N VAL A 84 6.83 1.29 1.49
CA VAL A 84 6.49 1.02 2.89
C VAL A 84 4.97 1.06 3.02
N ASP A 85 4.40 0.19 3.84
CA ASP A 85 2.95 0.21 4.15
C ASP A 85 2.57 1.36 5.10
N GLY A 86 1.28 1.52 5.37
CA GLY A 86 0.77 2.50 6.34
C GLY A 86 1.23 2.28 7.78
N ALA A 87 1.68 1.07 8.13
CA ALA A 87 2.22 0.73 9.46
C ALA A 87 3.73 0.99 9.58
N GLY A 88 4.42 1.29 8.48
CA GLY A 88 5.86 1.52 8.46
C GLY A 88 6.70 0.30 8.09
N ASN A 89 6.09 -0.82 7.70
CA ASN A 89 6.81 -2.03 7.29
C ASN A 89 7.27 -1.94 5.84
N PRO A 90 8.52 -2.31 5.52
CA PRO A 90 9.02 -2.33 4.16
C PRO A 90 8.33 -3.45 3.36
N ILE A 91 7.80 -3.10 2.20
CA ILE A 91 7.14 -4.03 1.29
C ILE A 91 8.13 -4.48 0.21
N VAL A 92 8.73 -3.51 -0.47
CA VAL A 92 9.60 -3.74 -1.62
C VAL A 92 10.71 -2.70 -1.62
N THR A 93 11.92 -3.15 -1.97
CA THR A 93 13.02 -2.24 -2.32
C THR A 93 13.20 -2.19 -3.83
N MET A 94 13.12 -0.99 -4.40
CA MET A 94 13.48 -0.70 -5.79
C MET A 94 14.91 -0.14 -5.84
N ARG A 95 15.72 -0.65 -6.77
CA ARG A 95 17.07 -0.14 -7.02
C ARG A 95 17.26 0.12 -8.50
N ARG A 96 17.87 1.25 -8.84
CA ARG A 96 18.26 1.51 -10.22
C ARG A 96 19.33 0.52 -10.63
N LYS A 97 19.08 -0.20 -11.72
CA LYS A 97 20.12 -0.97 -12.41
C LYS A 97 21.10 0.02 -13.03
N VAL A 98 22.38 -0.09 -12.68
CA VAL A 98 23.44 0.65 -13.37
C VAL A 98 23.45 0.14 -14.81
N PRO A 99 23.37 1.01 -15.83
CA PRO A 99 23.42 0.58 -17.21
C PRO A 99 24.79 -0.05 -17.48
N SER A 100 24.85 -1.37 -17.60
CA SER A 100 25.86 -2.05 -18.40
C SER A 100 25.52 -1.86 -19.89
N LEU A 101 26.48 -1.99 -20.80
CA LEU A 101 26.38 -1.71 -22.26
C LEU A 101 25.31 -2.54 -23.03
N SER A 102 24.41 -3.23 -22.35
CA SER A 102 23.25 -3.93 -22.90
C SER A 102 21.98 -3.11 -22.67
N LEU A 103 21.17 -2.92 -23.71
CA LEU A 103 19.91 -2.14 -23.75
C LEU A 103 18.76 -2.75 -22.91
N ALA A 104 19.04 -3.39 -21.77
CA ALA A 104 18.04 -4.01 -20.90
C ALA A 104 17.76 -3.13 -19.67
N ARG A 105 16.68 -2.33 -19.73
CA ARG A 105 16.15 -1.58 -18.59
C ARG A 105 15.37 -2.52 -17.65
N SER A 106 16.07 -3.22 -16.76
CA SER A 106 15.43 -4.07 -15.74
C SER A 106 15.27 -3.27 -14.44
N VAL A 107 14.06 -3.21 -13.89
CA VAL A 107 13.83 -2.79 -12.51
C VAL A 107 14.00 -4.03 -11.63
N PHE A 108 14.95 -4.01 -10.70
CA PHE A 108 15.10 -5.09 -9.73
C PHE A 108 14.23 -4.79 -8.51
N LEU A 109 13.27 -5.67 -8.28
CA LEU A 109 12.55 -5.80 -7.02
C LEU A 109 13.38 -6.73 -6.13
N CYS A 110 14.03 -6.22 -5.10
CA CYS A 110 14.59 -7.07 -4.05
C CYS A 110 13.48 -7.33 -3.04
N CYS A 111 13.02 -8.57 -2.97
CA CYS A 111 12.40 -9.11 -1.76
C CYS A 111 13.55 -9.45 -0.81
N ASP A 112 13.56 -8.84 0.38
CA ASP A 112 14.53 -9.15 1.45
C ASP A 112 14.06 -10.42 2.18
#